data_AF-A0A2A4P095-F1
#
_entry.id   AF-A0A2A4P095-F1
#
_cell.length_a   1.000
_cell.length_b   1.000
_cell.length_c   1.000
_cell.angle_alpha   90.00
_cell.angle_beta   90.00
_cell.angle_gamma   90.00
#
_symmetry.space_group_name_H-M   'P 1'
#
loop_
_entity.id
_entity.type
_entity.pdbx_description
1 polymer ?
#
loop_
_entity_poly.entity_id
_entity_poly.type
_entity_poly.pdbx_seq_one_letter_code
_entity_poly.pdbx_strand_id
1 'polypeptide(L)'
;MQTFGNIKELIGSLKREEKLLSEMFSKRKTLNYTYDLALELVDFDETKIQHLIDKSVIRKNGNYLEIDEVYLQFFEQVLAVNEEINISYINDNIQAIKENIQYFFYASNERDKYKYLKFIKKTFRNIGAITLRNVVDLRRNIENTFKNEPNYKNKQSKLENLDKKRRAIIALVKQTELLIYQEELTFFKTAVDEELSSIIVGLKQELDESTHNLIAIEKQVINYLNQIKYQSGFLKKLRKIKYLKDQFTLRASTDIDAVLNSKNTLVFEPNPSYPVKLSLDQLVNDLEVFESIQKVATKVQTKKTFKPLLAEAIATDYLNTEIEEEILINLKEVISNFLSTGNNLFDFIMQYDFVKEVPFEERVTIYCQMISEYETELNIGQEHQSYKNIEYTMVYPK
;
A
#
# COMPACT_ATOMS: atom_id res chain seq x y z
N MET A 1 -29.77 -26.31 15.11
CA MET A 1 -28.76 -26.10 14.04
C MET A 1 -28.84 -27.27 13.10
N GLN A 2 -29.39 -27.07 11.90
CA GLN A 2 -29.32 -28.08 10.86
C GLN A 2 -28.07 -27.79 10.03
N THR A 3 -27.12 -28.71 9.99
CA THR A 3 -26.00 -28.62 9.05
C THR A 3 -26.43 -29.10 7.67
N PHE A 4 -25.65 -28.79 6.64
CA PHE A 4 -25.82 -29.42 5.33
C PHE A 4 -25.37 -30.88 5.42
N GLY A 5 -26.18 -31.80 4.90
CA GLY A 5 -25.90 -33.24 4.95
C GLY A 5 -24.87 -33.69 3.92
N ASN A 6 -24.67 -32.92 2.85
CA ASN A 6 -23.66 -33.18 1.83
C ASN A 6 -23.27 -31.92 1.03
N ILE A 7 -22.16 -32.03 0.28
CA ILE A 7 -21.62 -30.93 -0.55
C ILE A 7 -22.61 -30.47 -1.63
N LYS A 8 -23.40 -31.38 -2.22
CA LYS A 8 -24.39 -30.99 -3.25
C LYS A 8 -25.50 -30.11 -2.67
N GLU A 9 -25.96 -30.42 -1.45
CA GLU A 9 -26.97 -29.64 -0.73
C GLU A 9 -26.45 -28.24 -0.37
N LEU A 10 -25.20 -28.16 0.11
CA LEU A 10 -24.51 -26.90 0.39
C LEU A 10 -24.41 -26.04 -0.88
N ILE A 11 -23.77 -26.57 -1.93
CA ILE A 11 -23.57 -25.82 -3.19
C ILE A 11 -24.91 -25.45 -3.82
N GLY A 12 -25.90 -26.36 -3.77
CA GLY A 12 -27.24 -26.11 -4.28
C GLY A 12 -27.93 -24.95 -3.56
N SER A 13 -27.82 -24.90 -2.23
CA SER A 13 -28.41 -23.84 -1.41
C SER A 13 -27.70 -22.49 -1.63
N LEU A 14 -26.35 -22.49 -1.70
CA LEU A 14 -25.58 -21.28 -2.01
C LEU A 14 -25.86 -20.75 -3.41
N LYS A 15 -26.00 -21.64 -4.40
CA LYS A 15 -26.35 -21.26 -5.78
C LYS A 15 -27.76 -20.70 -5.89
N ARG A 16 -28.72 -21.27 -5.14
CA ARG A 16 -30.11 -20.81 -5.18
C ARG A 16 -30.24 -19.35 -4.72
N GLU A 17 -29.49 -18.99 -3.68
CA GLU A 17 -29.52 -17.65 -3.07
C GLU A 17 -28.27 -16.81 -3.39
N GLU A 18 -27.62 -17.10 -4.52
CA GLU A 18 -26.36 -16.46 -4.93
C GLU A 18 -26.48 -14.93 -4.98
N LYS A 19 -27.61 -14.41 -5.47
CA LYS A 19 -27.86 -12.96 -5.58
C LYS A 19 -27.81 -12.27 -4.21
N LEU A 20 -28.56 -12.81 -3.24
CA LEU A 20 -28.58 -12.30 -1.88
C LEU A 20 -27.19 -12.37 -1.25
N LEU A 21 -26.54 -13.53 -1.31
CA LEU A 21 -25.22 -13.73 -0.72
C LEU A 21 -24.16 -12.83 -1.36
N SER A 22 -24.21 -12.62 -2.68
CA SER A 22 -23.28 -11.74 -3.40
C SER A 22 -23.43 -10.28 -2.98
N GLU A 23 -24.67 -9.80 -2.84
CA GLU A 23 -24.92 -8.43 -2.41
C GLU A 23 -24.52 -8.21 -0.93
N MET A 24 -24.91 -9.14 -0.05
CA MET A 24 -24.52 -9.10 1.35
C MET A 24 -22.99 -9.17 1.52
N PHE A 25 -22.30 -10.01 0.74
CA PHE A 25 -20.84 -10.10 0.76
C PHE A 25 -20.15 -8.83 0.26
N SER A 26 -20.71 -8.20 -0.78
CA SER A 26 -20.21 -6.91 -1.29
C SER A 26 -20.37 -5.78 -0.26
N LYS A 27 -21.49 -5.81 0.48
CA LYS A 27 -21.83 -4.83 1.53
C LYS A 27 -21.40 -5.24 2.94
N ARG A 28 -20.56 -6.28 3.10
CA ARG A 28 -20.19 -6.86 4.41
C ARG A 28 -19.58 -5.87 5.42
N LYS A 29 -19.01 -4.75 4.96
CA LYS A 29 -18.46 -3.68 5.81
C LYS A 29 -19.47 -2.65 6.29
N THR A 30 -20.60 -2.54 5.59
CA THR A 30 -21.68 -1.64 5.97
C THR A 30 -22.61 -2.41 6.90
N LEU A 31 -22.58 -2.06 8.19
CA LEU A 31 -23.24 -2.75 9.31
C LEU A 31 -24.78 -2.87 9.26
N ASN A 32 -25.42 -2.56 8.13
CA ASN A 32 -26.85 -2.27 8.09
C ASN A 32 -27.58 -2.96 6.92
N TYR A 33 -27.31 -4.24 6.65
CA TYR A 33 -28.11 -4.97 5.67
C TYR A 33 -29.45 -5.37 6.31
N THR A 34 -30.56 -4.79 5.86
CA THR A 34 -31.88 -4.99 6.46
C THR A 34 -32.61 -6.19 5.88
N TYR A 35 -33.55 -6.74 6.66
CA TYR A 35 -34.40 -7.85 6.24
C TYR A 35 -35.21 -7.52 4.98
N ASP A 36 -35.71 -6.29 4.87
CA ASP A 36 -36.50 -5.83 3.71
C ASP A 36 -35.67 -5.84 2.42
N LEU A 37 -34.40 -5.42 2.48
CA LEU A 37 -33.49 -5.48 1.34
C LEU A 37 -33.15 -6.93 0.95
N ALA A 38 -33.10 -7.84 1.93
CA ALA A 38 -32.91 -9.25 1.63
C ALA A 38 -34.12 -9.85 0.91
N LEU A 39 -35.33 -9.47 1.33
CA LEU A 39 -36.58 -9.94 0.74
C LEU A 39 -36.69 -9.60 -0.76
N GLU A 40 -36.30 -8.39 -1.14
CA GLU A 40 -36.29 -7.96 -2.55
C GLU A 40 -35.43 -8.86 -3.43
N LEU A 41 -34.31 -9.37 -2.90
CA LEU A 41 -33.36 -10.22 -3.65
C LEU A 41 -33.75 -11.69 -3.74
N VAL A 42 -34.67 -12.13 -2.89
CA VAL A 42 -35.17 -13.53 -2.87
C VAL A 42 -36.56 -13.68 -3.47
N ASP A 43 -37.00 -12.70 -4.26
CA ASP A 43 -38.34 -12.63 -4.87
C ASP A 43 -39.47 -12.59 -3.83
N PHE A 44 -39.25 -11.92 -2.70
CA PHE A 44 -40.19 -11.80 -1.56
C PHE A 44 -40.59 -13.13 -0.91
N ASP A 45 -39.79 -14.19 -1.10
CA ASP A 45 -40.01 -15.49 -0.47
C ASP A 45 -39.23 -15.60 0.85
N GLU A 46 -39.92 -15.35 1.97
CA GLU A 46 -39.36 -15.44 3.32
C GLU A 46 -38.76 -16.81 3.65
N THR A 47 -39.27 -17.89 3.03
CA THR A 47 -38.81 -19.25 3.31
C THR A 47 -37.36 -19.46 2.90
N LYS A 48 -36.89 -18.71 1.91
CA LYS A 48 -35.50 -18.75 1.43
C LYS A 48 -34.53 -18.16 2.44
N ILE A 49 -34.88 -17.01 3.02
CA ILE A 49 -34.07 -16.37 4.07
C ILE A 49 -34.09 -17.24 5.33
N GLN A 50 -35.25 -17.74 5.72
CA GLN A 50 -35.38 -18.61 6.89
C GLN A 50 -34.56 -19.89 6.73
N HIS A 51 -34.53 -20.50 5.54
CA HIS A 51 -33.67 -21.65 5.25
C HIS A 51 -32.18 -21.34 5.44
N LEU A 52 -31.70 -20.16 5.01
CA LEU A 52 -30.32 -19.74 5.24
C LEU A 52 -30.02 -19.48 6.73
N ILE A 53 -30.99 -18.98 7.50
CA ILE A 53 -30.88 -18.81 8.96
C ILE A 53 -30.82 -20.17 9.66
N ASP A 54 -31.70 -21.10 9.29
CA ASP A 54 -31.80 -22.44 9.89
C ASP A 54 -30.54 -23.27 9.62
N LYS A 55 -29.92 -23.08 8.45
CA LYS A 55 -28.62 -23.65 8.03
C LYS A 55 -27.41 -22.86 8.55
N SER A 56 -27.64 -21.78 9.30
CA SER A 56 -26.60 -20.91 9.88
C SER A 56 -25.64 -20.33 8.83
N VAL A 57 -26.13 -20.08 7.61
CA VAL A 57 -25.41 -19.34 6.57
C VAL A 57 -25.52 -17.84 6.83
N ILE A 58 -26.68 -17.41 7.34
CA ILE A 58 -26.97 -16.02 7.71
C ILE A 58 -27.44 -16.00 9.17
N ARG A 59 -27.11 -14.94 9.90
CA ARG A 59 -27.62 -14.64 11.24
C ARG A 59 -28.55 -13.44 11.19
N LYS A 60 -29.62 -13.51 11.98
CA LYS A 60 -30.58 -12.40 12.15
C LYS A 60 -30.38 -11.75 13.51
N ASN A 61 -30.04 -10.46 13.50
CA ASN A 61 -29.88 -9.62 14.69
C ASN A 61 -30.93 -8.50 14.62
N GLY A 62 -32.13 -8.75 15.17
CA GLY A 62 -33.25 -7.81 15.07
C GLY A 62 -33.75 -7.66 13.62
N ASN A 63 -33.68 -6.45 13.07
CA ASN A 63 -34.03 -6.18 11.67
C ASN A 63 -32.86 -6.34 10.68
N TYR A 64 -31.68 -6.69 11.19
CA TYR A 64 -30.46 -6.80 10.38
C TYR A 64 -30.11 -8.26 10.11
N LEU A 65 -29.53 -8.49 8.94
CA LEU A 65 -29.02 -9.77 8.50
C LEU A 65 -27.52 -9.67 8.23
N GLU A 66 -26.77 -10.65 8.70
CA GLU A 66 -25.33 -10.74 8.52
C GLU A 66 -24.96 -12.15 8.06
N ILE A 67 -23.97 -12.27 7.18
CA ILE A 67 -23.43 -13.59 6.83
C ILE A 67 -22.74 -14.16 8.08
N ASP A 68 -23.01 -15.42 8.38
CA ASP A 68 -22.35 -16.12 9.48
C ASP A 68 -20.83 -16.14 9.29
N GLU A 69 -20.08 -15.93 10.37
CA GLU A 69 -18.63 -15.78 10.36
C GLU A 69 -17.90 -16.93 9.64
N VAL A 70 -18.37 -18.17 9.78
CA VAL A 70 -17.74 -19.33 9.13
C VAL A 70 -17.87 -19.25 7.61
N TYR A 71 -19.04 -18.85 7.12
CA TYR A 71 -19.29 -18.70 5.69
C TYR A 71 -18.64 -17.44 5.13
N LEU A 72 -18.59 -16.37 5.91
CA LEU A 72 -17.88 -15.14 5.56
C LEU A 72 -16.39 -15.45 5.34
N GLN A 73 -15.74 -16.11 6.31
CA GLN A 73 -14.35 -16.55 6.19
C GLN A 73 -14.16 -17.50 5.00
N PHE A 74 -15.08 -18.44 4.77
CA PHE A 74 -15.02 -19.33 3.60
C PHE A 74 -15.03 -18.53 2.29
N PHE A 75 -15.96 -17.59 2.12
CA PHE A 75 -16.03 -16.77 0.90
C PHE A 75 -14.78 -15.90 0.73
N GLU A 76 -14.33 -15.25 1.80
CA GLU A 76 -13.11 -14.42 1.74
C GLU A 76 -11.87 -15.25 1.38
N GLN A 77 -11.75 -16.45 1.93
CA GLN A 77 -10.62 -17.36 1.65
C GLN A 77 -10.65 -17.89 0.22
N VAL A 78 -11.83 -18.30 -0.26
CA VAL A 78 -12.00 -18.88 -1.61
C VAL A 78 -11.89 -17.80 -2.69
N LEU A 79 -12.51 -16.63 -2.47
CA LEU A 79 -12.48 -15.52 -3.41
C LEU A 79 -11.19 -14.69 -3.30
N ALA A 80 -10.31 -15.02 -2.37
CA ALA A 80 -9.09 -14.26 -2.06
C ALA A 80 -9.37 -12.76 -1.80
N VAL A 81 -10.51 -12.47 -1.14
CA VAL A 81 -10.89 -11.11 -0.69
C VAL A 81 -10.73 -10.97 0.82
N ASN A 82 -9.94 -11.85 1.45
CA ASN A 82 -9.57 -11.73 2.85
C ASN A 82 -9.06 -10.32 3.15
N GLU A 83 -9.66 -9.70 4.15
CA GLU A 83 -9.08 -8.49 4.74
C GLU A 83 -8.38 -8.78 6.05
N GLU A 84 -8.71 -9.92 6.67
CA GLU A 84 -8.01 -10.39 7.85
C GLU A 84 -6.81 -11.27 7.48
N ILE A 85 -5.63 -10.77 7.83
CA ILE A 85 -4.38 -11.52 7.75
C ILE A 85 -4.45 -12.67 8.77
N ASN A 86 -4.61 -13.90 8.29
CA ASN A 86 -4.66 -15.09 9.13
C ASN A 86 -3.25 -15.64 9.38
N ILE A 87 -2.71 -15.30 10.54
CA ILE A 87 -1.38 -15.73 11.02
C ILE A 87 -1.45 -17.15 11.62
N SER A 88 -2.58 -17.52 12.25
CA SER A 88 -2.75 -18.82 12.91
C SER A 88 -2.62 -19.97 11.93
N TYR A 89 -3.23 -19.83 10.75
CA TYR A 89 -3.25 -20.87 9.72
C TYR A 89 -1.84 -21.31 9.28
N ILE A 90 -0.89 -20.37 9.16
CA ILE A 90 0.48 -20.71 8.76
C ILE A 90 1.19 -21.48 9.87
N ASN A 91 1.00 -21.08 11.13
CA ASN A 91 1.59 -21.78 12.27
C ASN A 91 1.06 -23.22 12.40
N ASP A 92 -0.25 -23.40 12.21
CA ASP A 92 -0.88 -24.72 12.21
C ASP A 92 -0.35 -25.60 11.07
N ASN A 93 -0.08 -25.01 9.89
CA ASN A 93 0.53 -25.74 8.77
C ASN A 93 1.98 -26.16 9.05
N ILE A 94 2.78 -25.31 9.68
CA ILE A 94 4.16 -25.65 10.08
C ILE A 94 4.13 -26.83 11.06
N GLN A 95 3.27 -26.78 12.06
CA GLN A 95 3.10 -27.87 13.03
C GLN A 95 2.61 -29.16 12.35
N ALA A 96 1.65 -29.06 11.44
CA ALA A 96 1.17 -30.19 10.66
C ALA A 96 2.27 -30.81 9.79
N ILE A 97 3.17 -30.01 9.22
CA ILE A 97 4.34 -30.53 8.48
C ILE A 97 5.24 -31.34 9.41
N LYS A 98 5.59 -30.81 10.59
CA LYS A 98 6.44 -31.51 11.57
C LYS A 98 5.84 -32.87 11.96
N GLU A 99 4.55 -32.90 12.26
CA GLU A 99 3.85 -34.14 12.61
C GLU A 99 3.84 -35.15 11.44
N ASN A 100 3.58 -34.69 10.22
CA ASN A 100 3.56 -35.57 9.05
C ASN A 100 4.96 -36.06 8.67
N ILE A 101 6.02 -35.31 8.96
CA ILE A 101 7.40 -35.77 8.82
C ILE A 101 7.68 -36.91 9.81
N GLN A 102 7.24 -36.78 11.07
CA GLN A 102 7.35 -37.87 12.04
C GLN A 102 6.56 -39.12 11.59
N TYR A 103 5.33 -38.94 11.11
CA TYR A 103 4.54 -40.04 10.58
C TYR A 103 5.18 -40.71 9.36
N PHE A 104 5.87 -39.95 8.51
CA PHE A 104 6.63 -40.49 7.39
C PHE A 104 7.75 -41.43 7.86
N PHE A 105 8.46 -41.10 8.94
CA PHE A 105 9.51 -41.96 9.50
C PHE A 105 8.94 -43.20 10.22
N TYR A 106 7.77 -43.09 10.84
CA TYR A 106 7.12 -44.22 11.51
C TYR A 106 6.37 -45.17 10.56
N ALA A 107 6.08 -44.72 9.34
CA ALA A 107 5.34 -45.52 8.36
C ALA A 107 6.16 -46.72 7.86
N SER A 108 5.61 -47.93 8.07
CA SER A 108 6.25 -49.17 7.62
C SER A 108 6.02 -49.45 6.12
N ASN A 109 4.91 -48.95 5.56
CA ASN A 109 4.51 -49.21 4.16
C ASN A 109 4.79 -48.00 3.26
N GLU A 110 5.27 -48.26 2.03
CA GLU A 110 5.53 -47.22 1.02
C GLU A 110 4.28 -46.41 0.62
N ARG A 111 3.10 -47.05 0.65
CA ARG A 111 1.83 -46.35 0.38
C ARG A 111 1.51 -45.28 1.42
N ASP A 112 1.80 -45.55 2.68
CA ASP A 112 1.54 -44.62 3.78
C ASP A 112 2.58 -43.49 3.77
N LYS A 113 3.85 -43.81 3.53
CA LYS A 113 4.90 -42.81 3.27
C LYS A 113 4.52 -41.84 2.15
N TYR A 114 4.05 -42.37 1.01
CA TYR A 114 3.59 -41.54 -0.09
C TYR A 114 2.42 -40.62 0.28
N LYS A 115 1.47 -41.10 1.10
CA LYS A 115 0.35 -40.28 1.60
C LYS A 115 0.86 -39.10 2.44
N TYR A 116 1.78 -39.33 3.38
CA TYR A 116 2.37 -38.28 4.21
C TYR A 116 3.20 -37.31 3.37
N LEU A 117 4.01 -37.82 2.44
CA LEU A 117 4.79 -37.00 1.51
C LEU A 117 3.89 -36.10 0.65
N LYS A 118 2.79 -36.63 0.11
CA LYS A 118 1.81 -35.85 -0.66
C LYS A 118 1.17 -34.74 0.17
N PHE A 119 0.89 -35.01 1.45
CA PHE A 119 0.38 -33.99 2.37
C PHE A 119 1.43 -32.89 2.60
N ILE A 120 2.67 -33.26 2.91
CA ILE A 120 3.78 -32.32 3.13
C ILE A 120 3.98 -31.42 1.90
N LYS A 121 4.05 -32.00 0.69
CA LYS A 121 4.15 -31.25 -0.58
C LYS A 121 3.03 -30.22 -0.75
N LYS A 122 1.78 -30.65 -0.50
CA LYS A 122 0.61 -29.77 -0.58
C LYS A 122 0.70 -28.63 0.43
N THR A 123 1.09 -28.93 1.66
CA THR A 123 1.18 -27.93 2.73
C THR A 123 2.28 -26.90 2.47
N PHE A 124 3.44 -27.31 1.93
CA PHE A 124 4.48 -26.35 1.53
C PHE A 124 4.03 -25.40 0.42
N ARG A 125 3.38 -25.90 -0.64
CA ARG A 125 2.79 -25.04 -1.70
C ARG A 125 1.79 -24.05 -1.11
N ASN A 126 0.97 -24.49 -0.17
CA ASN A 126 -0.02 -23.64 0.47
C ASN A 126 0.64 -22.56 1.35
N ILE A 127 1.70 -22.88 2.09
CA ILE A 127 2.40 -21.90 2.94
C ILE A 127 2.93 -20.73 2.12
N GLY A 128 3.61 -21.00 1.01
CA GLY A 128 4.16 -19.96 0.15
C GLY A 128 3.08 -19.05 -0.43
N ALA A 129 2.08 -19.63 -1.10
CA ALA A 129 0.96 -18.89 -1.69
C ALA A 129 0.17 -18.05 -0.66
N ILE A 130 -0.03 -18.58 0.56
CA ILE A 130 -0.77 -17.87 1.62
C ILE A 130 0.09 -16.77 2.25
N THR A 131 1.38 -16.99 2.39
CA THR A 131 2.31 -15.97 2.89
C THR A 131 2.34 -14.78 1.95
N LEU A 132 2.51 -15.02 0.65
CA LEU A 132 2.50 -13.95 -0.36
C LEU A 132 1.17 -13.19 -0.36
N ARG A 133 0.04 -13.90 -0.30
CA ARG A 133 -1.28 -13.28 -0.19
C ARG A 133 -1.41 -12.39 1.05
N ASN A 134 -1.00 -12.89 2.21
CA ASN A 134 -1.02 -12.14 3.47
C ASN A 134 -0.18 -10.86 3.39
N VAL A 135 0.95 -10.88 2.67
CA VAL A 135 1.80 -9.70 2.44
C VAL A 135 1.09 -8.67 1.54
N VAL A 136 0.45 -9.11 0.46
CA VAL A 136 -0.32 -8.24 -0.44
C VAL A 136 -1.51 -7.60 0.30
N ASP A 137 -2.26 -8.40 1.06
CA ASP A 137 -3.39 -7.91 1.85
C ASP A 137 -2.94 -6.93 2.94
N LEU A 138 -1.80 -7.20 3.59
CA LEU A 138 -1.19 -6.29 4.55
C LEU A 138 -0.88 -4.93 3.93
N ARG A 139 -0.25 -4.90 2.75
CA ARG A 139 0.05 -3.66 2.03
C ARG A 139 -1.23 -2.88 1.72
N ARG A 140 -2.24 -3.57 1.15
CA ARG A 140 -3.55 -2.96 0.84
C ARG A 140 -4.21 -2.37 2.09
N ASN A 141 -4.19 -3.10 3.20
CA ASN A 141 -4.79 -2.67 4.46
C ASN A 141 -4.08 -1.46 5.07
N ILE A 142 -2.75 -1.38 4.95
CA ILE A 142 -1.96 -0.23 5.41
C ILE A 142 -2.32 1.02 4.60
N GLU A 143 -2.38 0.91 3.28
CA GLU A 143 -2.77 2.02 2.42
C GLU A 143 -4.21 2.48 2.69
N ASN A 144 -5.15 1.55 2.78
CA ASN A 144 -6.56 1.85 3.07
C ASN A 144 -6.72 2.50 4.44
N THR A 145 -6.03 2.01 5.47
CA THR A 145 -6.08 2.59 6.81
C THR A 145 -5.52 4.01 6.80
N PHE A 146 -4.42 4.25 6.09
CA PHE A 146 -3.83 5.58 6.01
C PHE A 146 -4.70 6.58 5.25
N LYS A 147 -5.30 6.18 4.11
CA LYS A 147 -6.12 7.04 3.26
C LYS A 147 -7.51 7.31 3.87
N ASN A 148 -8.17 6.28 4.40
CA ASN A 148 -9.60 6.34 4.70
C ASN A 148 -9.95 6.56 6.17
N GLU A 149 -9.06 6.28 7.13
CA GLU A 149 -9.36 6.52 8.54
C GLU A 149 -9.30 8.03 8.85
N PRO A 150 -10.40 8.67 9.28
CA PRO A 150 -10.38 10.12 9.52
C PRO A 150 -9.76 10.47 10.87
N ASN A 151 -9.90 9.60 11.87
CA ASN A 151 -9.43 9.86 13.22
C ASN A 151 -7.95 9.51 13.36
N TYR A 152 -7.10 10.52 13.61
CA TYR A 152 -5.66 10.36 13.77
C TYR A 152 -5.24 9.34 14.85
N LYS A 153 -5.93 9.30 15.99
CA LYS A 153 -5.60 8.36 17.08
C LYS A 153 -5.91 6.92 16.68
N ASN A 154 -7.04 6.71 16.02
CA ASN A 154 -7.43 5.40 15.50
C ASN A 154 -6.52 4.99 14.35
N LYS A 155 -6.19 5.91 13.44
CA LYS A 155 -5.27 5.68 12.32
C LYS A 155 -3.92 5.21 12.81
N GLN A 156 -3.34 5.89 13.79
CA GLN A 156 -2.08 5.50 14.42
C GLN A 156 -2.17 4.09 15.03
N SER A 157 -3.17 3.84 15.88
CA SER A 157 -3.32 2.54 16.56
C SER A 157 -3.55 1.38 15.58
N LYS A 158 -4.35 1.59 14.52
CA LYS A 158 -4.57 0.59 13.47
C LYS A 158 -3.29 0.30 12.70
N LEU A 159 -2.51 1.31 12.33
CA LEU A 159 -1.22 1.12 11.65
C LEU A 159 -0.20 0.39 12.54
N GLU A 160 -0.15 0.69 13.84
CA GLU A 160 0.70 -0.04 14.80
C GLU A 160 0.28 -1.52 14.92
N ASN A 161 -1.02 -1.80 14.91
CA ASN A 161 -1.51 -3.18 14.90
C ASN A 161 -1.19 -3.92 13.58
N LEU A 162 -1.24 -3.23 12.44
CA LEU A 162 -0.81 -3.79 11.16
C LEU A 162 0.70 -4.09 11.15
N ASP A 163 1.52 -3.23 11.77
CA ASP A 163 2.96 -3.53 11.96
C ASP A 163 3.20 -4.76 12.86
N LYS A 164 2.41 -4.95 13.91
CA LYS A 164 2.48 -6.19 14.70
C LYS A 164 2.19 -7.43 13.86
N LYS A 165 1.17 -7.36 12.98
CA LYS A 165 0.85 -8.44 12.04
C LYS A 165 2.00 -8.68 11.06
N ARG A 166 2.61 -7.63 10.52
CA ARG A 166 3.83 -7.73 9.68
C ARG A 166 4.95 -8.51 10.39
N ARG A 167 5.27 -8.16 11.63
CA ARG A 167 6.32 -8.85 12.41
C ARG A 167 5.99 -10.32 12.65
N ALA A 168 4.72 -10.64 12.86
CA ALA A 168 4.28 -12.02 12.99
C ALA A 168 4.46 -12.82 11.69
N ILE A 169 4.17 -12.24 10.53
CA ILE A 169 4.45 -12.88 9.23
C ILE A 169 5.96 -13.11 9.07
N ILE A 170 6.81 -12.14 9.40
CA ILE A 170 8.28 -12.31 9.36
C ILE A 170 8.73 -13.47 10.25
N ALA A 171 8.16 -13.59 11.46
CA ALA A 171 8.48 -14.70 12.35
C ALA A 171 8.13 -16.06 11.73
N LEU A 172 6.99 -16.16 11.04
CA LEU A 172 6.56 -17.37 10.36
C LEU A 172 7.44 -17.72 9.15
N VAL A 173 7.86 -16.71 8.37
CA VAL A 173 8.81 -16.91 7.27
C VAL A 173 10.11 -17.52 7.82
N LYS A 174 10.66 -16.92 8.88
CA LYS A 174 11.87 -17.43 9.55
C LYS A 174 11.69 -18.84 10.10
N GLN A 175 10.54 -19.16 10.71
CA GLN A 175 10.26 -20.52 11.18
C GLN A 175 10.18 -21.53 10.04
N THR A 176 9.61 -21.14 8.90
CA THR A 176 9.52 -21.98 7.70
C THR A 176 10.92 -22.22 7.12
N GLU A 177 11.76 -21.19 7.06
CA GLU A 177 13.17 -21.32 6.65
C GLU A 177 13.96 -22.24 7.60
N LEU A 178 13.81 -22.07 8.92
CA LEU A 178 14.46 -22.93 9.92
C LEU A 178 14.06 -24.40 9.77
N LEU A 179 12.79 -24.67 9.50
CA LEU A 179 12.31 -26.03 9.25
C LEU A 179 12.99 -26.67 8.03
N ILE A 180 13.20 -25.89 6.96
CA ILE A 180 13.83 -26.35 5.72
C ILE A 180 15.35 -26.52 5.88
N TYR A 181 16.01 -25.60 6.57
CA TYR A 181 17.48 -25.55 6.62
C TYR A 181 18.12 -26.27 7.81
N GLN A 182 17.42 -26.40 8.94
CA GLN A 182 18.03 -26.84 10.20
C GLN A 182 17.31 -28.01 10.85
N GLU A 183 16.00 -27.93 11.04
CA GLU A 183 15.28 -28.88 11.90
C GLU A 183 15.07 -30.25 11.25
N GLU A 184 14.68 -30.30 9.97
CA GLU A 184 14.25 -31.54 9.29
C GLU A 184 15.20 -31.98 8.16
N LEU A 185 16.49 -31.67 8.30
CA LEU A 185 17.53 -32.01 7.32
C LEU A 185 17.58 -33.51 6.99
N THR A 186 17.30 -34.36 7.97
CA THR A 186 17.24 -35.82 7.81
C THR A 186 16.09 -36.23 6.89
N PHE A 187 14.93 -35.59 7.01
CA PHE A 187 13.79 -35.85 6.13
C PHE A 187 14.11 -35.47 4.68
N PHE A 188 14.62 -34.26 4.45
CA PHE A 188 14.94 -33.80 3.10
C PHE A 188 16.09 -34.58 2.43
N LYS A 189 17.01 -35.15 3.21
CA LYS A 189 18.06 -36.04 2.68
C LYS A 189 17.56 -37.46 2.39
N THR A 190 16.58 -37.94 3.15
CA THR A 190 16.08 -39.33 3.05
C THR A 190 14.95 -39.45 2.02
N ALA A 191 14.06 -38.47 1.96
CA ALA A 191 12.99 -38.38 0.97
C ALA A 191 13.56 -37.80 -0.34
N VAL A 192 14.22 -38.65 -1.14
CA VAL A 192 14.71 -38.27 -2.47
C VAL A 192 13.51 -38.15 -3.42
N ASP A 193 12.93 -36.96 -3.49
CA ASP A 193 11.79 -36.65 -4.35
C ASP A 193 12.04 -35.33 -5.10
N GLU A 194 12.06 -35.42 -6.43
CA GLU A 194 12.35 -34.29 -7.32
C GLU A 194 11.25 -33.22 -7.27
N GLU A 195 9.98 -33.63 -7.14
CA GLU A 195 8.85 -32.72 -7.02
C GLU A 195 8.92 -31.92 -5.71
N LEU A 196 9.23 -32.58 -4.59
CA LEU A 196 9.44 -31.91 -3.30
C LEU A 196 10.58 -30.91 -3.39
N SER A 197 11.70 -31.28 -4.04
CA SER A 197 12.85 -30.39 -4.22
C SER A 197 12.47 -29.13 -5.01
N SER A 198 11.72 -29.30 -6.11
CA SER A 198 11.19 -28.18 -6.91
C SER A 198 10.24 -27.29 -6.09
N ILE A 199 9.33 -27.88 -5.30
CA ILE A 199 8.43 -27.13 -4.42
C ILE A 199 9.21 -26.31 -3.39
N ILE A 200 10.26 -26.88 -2.79
CA ILE A 200 11.07 -26.19 -1.79
C ILE A 200 11.85 -25.02 -2.42
N VAL A 201 12.37 -25.19 -3.64
CA VAL A 201 13.03 -24.08 -4.37
C VAL A 201 12.04 -22.96 -4.68
N GLY A 202 10.84 -23.29 -5.17
CA GLY A 202 9.79 -22.30 -5.42
C GLY A 202 9.36 -21.60 -4.13
N LEU A 203 9.17 -22.36 -3.04
CA LEU A 203 8.83 -21.81 -1.73
C LEU A 203 9.91 -20.83 -1.24
N LYS A 204 11.20 -21.13 -1.42
CA LYS A 204 12.28 -20.20 -1.06
C LYS A 204 12.17 -18.89 -1.81
N GLN A 205 11.94 -18.94 -3.12
CA GLN A 205 11.76 -17.73 -3.92
C GLN A 205 10.54 -16.91 -3.46
N GLU A 206 9.41 -17.57 -3.19
CA GLU A 206 8.20 -16.91 -2.69
C GLU A 206 8.39 -16.29 -1.30
N LEU A 207 9.16 -16.95 -0.42
CA LEU A 207 9.50 -16.42 0.91
C LEU A 207 10.46 -15.24 0.82
N ASP A 208 11.50 -15.33 -0.02
CA ASP A 208 12.45 -14.24 -0.27
C ASP A 208 11.72 -13.00 -0.81
N GLU A 209 10.85 -13.17 -1.81
CA GLU A 209 10.01 -12.10 -2.34
C GLU A 209 9.11 -11.50 -1.24
N SER A 210 8.49 -12.36 -0.43
CA SER A 210 7.66 -11.94 0.70
C SER A 210 8.48 -11.12 1.71
N THR A 211 9.75 -11.47 1.97
CA THR A 211 10.60 -10.70 2.89
C THR A 211 10.93 -9.32 2.37
N HIS A 212 11.29 -9.18 1.09
CA HIS A 212 11.54 -7.88 0.46
C HIS A 212 10.29 -7.00 0.52
N ASN A 213 9.13 -7.57 0.20
CA ASN A 213 7.85 -6.87 0.30
C ASN A 213 7.53 -6.45 1.74
N LEU A 214 7.79 -7.30 2.74
CA LEU A 214 7.60 -6.97 4.16
C LEU A 214 8.54 -5.84 4.63
N ILE A 215 9.77 -5.74 4.10
CA ILE A 215 10.70 -4.62 4.38
C ILE A 215 10.18 -3.33 3.74
N ALA A 216 9.69 -3.38 2.51
CA ALA A 216 9.08 -2.22 1.86
C ALA A 216 7.85 -1.72 2.64
N ILE A 217 7.00 -2.64 3.09
CA ILE A 217 5.84 -2.35 3.95
C ILE A 217 6.28 -1.69 5.27
N GLU A 218 7.36 -2.16 5.90
CA GLU A 218 7.90 -1.54 7.12
C GLU A 218 8.29 -0.08 6.90
N LYS A 219 9.05 0.22 5.84
CA LYS A 219 9.42 1.59 5.47
C LYS A 219 8.18 2.47 5.25
N GLN A 220 7.16 1.91 4.58
CA GLN A 220 5.90 2.61 4.34
C GLN A 220 5.14 2.92 5.63
N VAL A 221 5.03 1.95 6.55
CA VAL A 221 4.38 2.17 7.86
C VAL A 221 5.11 3.23 8.66
N ILE A 222 6.45 3.18 8.72
CA ILE A 222 7.26 4.19 9.42
C ILE A 222 7.00 5.59 8.85
N ASN A 223 7.00 5.73 7.52
CA ASN A 223 6.71 7.00 6.87
C ASN A 223 5.30 7.51 7.23
N TYR A 224 4.29 6.65 7.14
CA TYR A 224 2.90 7.00 7.50
C TYR A 224 2.75 7.41 8.96
N LEU A 225 3.39 6.70 9.89
CA LEU A 225 3.39 7.06 11.31
C LEU A 225 4.07 8.42 11.54
N ASN A 226 5.18 8.69 10.86
CA ASN A 226 5.87 9.98 10.92
C ASN A 226 5.01 11.14 10.38
N GLN A 227 4.33 10.93 9.26
CA GLN A 227 3.40 11.91 8.69
C GLN A 227 2.23 12.20 9.64
N ILE A 228 1.64 11.15 10.24
CA ILE A 228 0.59 11.31 11.26
C ILE A 228 1.10 12.11 12.46
N LYS A 229 2.31 11.80 12.94
CA LYS A 229 2.94 12.52 14.06
C LYS A 229 3.13 13.99 13.73
N TYR A 230 3.66 14.31 12.55
CA TYR A 230 3.84 15.69 12.09
C TYR A 230 2.50 16.44 11.98
N GLN A 231 1.50 15.86 11.30
CA GLN A 231 0.17 16.46 11.15
C GLN A 231 -0.51 16.67 12.51
N SER A 232 -0.39 15.70 13.42
CA SER A 232 -0.95 15.84 14.78
C SER A 232 -0.28 16.98 15.56
N GLY A 233 1.04 17.16 15.40
CA GLY A 233 1.79 18.24 16.02
C GLY A 233 1.38 19.61 15.47
N PHE A 234 1.27 19.72 14.14
CA PHE A 234 0.76 20.93 13.47
C PHE A 234 -0.65 21.27 13.95
N LEU A 235 -1.56 20.29 13.97
CA LEU A 235 -2.96 20.50 14.35
C LEU A 235 -3.11 20.88 15.83
N LYS A 236 -2.27 20.32 16.72
CA LYS A 236 -2.18 20.77 18.14
C LYS A 236 -1.74 22.23 18.24
N LYS A 237 -0.71 22.64 17.49
CA LYS A 237 -0.24 24.03 17.45
C LYS A 237 -1.33 24.96 16.90
N LEU A 238 -2.00 24.56 15.82
CA LEU A 238 -3.10 25.31 15.22
C LEU A 238 -4.28 25.49 16.20
N ARG A 239 -4.66 24.44 16.93
CA ARG A 239 -5.69 24.54 17.99
C ARG A 239 -5.28 25.50 19.10
N LYS A 240 -4.00 25.50 19.50
CA LYS A 240 -3.48 26.46 20.50
C LYS A 240 -3.54 27.89 19.98
N ILE A 241 -3.14 28.13 18.73
CA ILE A 241 -3.26 29.46 18.10
C ILE A 241 -4.73 29.89 18.01
N LYS A 242 -5.64 28.99 17.59
CA LYS A 242 -7.08 29.26 17.58
C LYS A 242 -7.59 29.64 18.97
N TYR A 243 -7.22 28.88 20.00
CA TYR A 243 -7.60 29.18 21.38
C TYR A 243 -7.11 30.57 21.84
N LEU A 244 -5.84 30.90 21.59
CA LEU A 244 -5.27 32.22 21.92
C LEU A 244 -5.94 33.35 21.13
N LYS A 245 -6.33 33.08 19.87
CA LYS A 245 -7.11 34.01 19.05
C LYS A 245 -8.51 34.23 19.64
N ASP A 246 -9.20 33.15 19.98
CA ASP A 246 -10.56 33.18 20.54
C ASP A 246 -10.60 33.89 21.91
N GLN A 247 -9.48 33.86 22.66
CA GLN A 247 -9.27 34.62 23.90
C GLN A 247 -8.78 36.06 23.71
N PHE A 248 -8.56 36.50 22.47
CA PHE A 248 -7.97 37.80 22.14
C PHE A 248 -6.57 38.06 22.75
N THR A 249 -5.89 37.02 23.24
CA THR A 249 -4.55 37.12 23.86
C THR A 249 -3.42 36.79 22.88
N LEU A 250 -3.73 36.41 21.63
CA LEU A 250 -2.75 35.99 20.63
C LEU A 250 -1.62 36.99 20.45
N ARG A 251 -1.92 38.28 20.25
CA ARG A 251 -0.91 39.33 20.05
C ARG A 251 -0.06 39.60 21.30
N ALA A 252 -0.62 39.41 22.49
CA ALA A 252 0.08 39.64 23.75
C ALA A 252 0.97 38.45 24.15
N SER A 253 0.60 37.23 23.73
CA SER A 253 1.24 35.97 24.14
C SER A 253 2.16 35.37 23.09
N THR A 254 2.15 35.89 21.86
CA THR A 254 2.97 35.39 20.74
C THR A 254 3.55 36.53 19.91
N ASP A 255 4.66 36.24 19.23
CA ASP A 255 5.40 37.11 18.32
C ASP A 255 4.80 37.13 16.90
N ILE A 256 3.49 36.90 16.76
CA ILE A 256 2.85 36.69 15.46
C ILE A 256 3.02 37.87 14.51
N ASP A 257 3.00 39.10 15.03
CA ASP A 257 3.15 40.31 14.23
C ASP A 257 4.58 40.43 13.66
N ALA A 258 5.60 40.00 14.42
CA ALA A 258 6.99 39.96 13.94
C ALA A 258 7.16 38.89 12.84
N VAL A 259 6.56 37.71 13.03
CA VAL A 259 6.64 36.62 12.04
C VAL A 259 5.90 36.98 10.74
N LEU A 260 4.73 37.61 10.83
CA LEU A 260 3.98 38.08 9.66
C LEU A 260 4.75 39.14 8.88
N ASN A 261 5.36 40.11 9.57
CA ASN A 261 6.18 41.14 8.92
C ASN A 261 7.45 40.57 8.28
N SER A 262 8.00 39.47 8.80
CA SER A 262 9.16 38.79 8.20
C SER A 262 8.81 37.97 6.94
N LYS A 263 7.55 37.55 6.79
CA LYS A 263 7.10 36.66 5.70
C LYS A 263 6.18 37.40 4.72
N ASN A 264 6.77 38.11 3.78
CA ASN A 264 6.07 38.68 2.61
C ASN A 264 5.76 37.58 1.57
N THR A 265 4.80 36.71 1.87
CA THR A 265 4.32 35.72 0.88
C THR A 265 3.21 36.36 0.04
N LEU A 266 3.28 36.23 -1.29
CA LEU A 266 2.32 36.77 -2.27
C LEU A 266 0.85 36.44 -1.94
N VAL A 267 0.59 35.33 -1.27
CA VAL A 267 -0.77 34.90 -0.85
C VAL A 267 -1.43 35.89 0.13
N PHE A 268 -0.65 36.72 0.83
CA PHE A 268 -1.17 37.71 1.77
C PHE A 268 -1.39 39.09 1.13
N GLU A 269 -1.05 39.28 -0.14
CA GLU A 269 -1.32 40.53 -0.83
C GLU A 269 -2.80 40.60 -1.28
N PRO A 270 -3.48 41.72 -1.07
CA PRO A 270 -4.81 41.92 -1.63
C PRO A 270 -4.70 41.93 -3.17
N ASN A 271 -5.44 41.05 -3.85
CA ASN A 271 -5.50 41.01 -5.31
C ASN A 271 -5.81 42.41 -5.86
N PRO A 272 -4.85 43.09 -6.52
CA PRO A 272 -5.10 44.43 -7.02
C PRO A 272 -6.12 44.36 -8.16
N SER A 273 -7.27 44.99 -7.97
CA SER A 273 -8.22 45.22 -9.06
C SER A 273 -7.69 46.39 -9.88
N TYR A 274 -7.20 46.12 -11.08
CA TYR A 274 -6.83 47.14 -12.04
C TYR A 274 -8.03 47.41 -12.95
N PRO A 275 -8.86 48.42 -12.69
CA PRO A 275 -9.92 48.80 -13.63
C PRO A 275 -9.25 49.34 -14.90
N VAL A 276 -9.27 48.54 -15.97
CA VAL A 276 -8.87 48.99 -17.30
C VAL A 276 -9.94 49.98 -17.78
N LYS A 277 -9.66 51.28 -17.64
CA LYS A 277 -10.49 52.31 -18.27
C LYS A 277 -10.10 52.38 -19.74
N LEU A 278 -10.87 51.72 -20.60
CA LEU A 278 -10.75 51.88 -22.05
C LEU A 278 -11.14 53.31 -22.43
N SER A 279 -10.36 53.93 -23.31
CA SER A 279 -10.71 55.24 -23.85
C SER A 279 -11.89 55.12 -24.82
N LEU A 280 -12.77 56.13 -24.85
CA LEU A 280 -13.96 56.14 -25.70
C LEU A 280 -13.59 56.07 -27.19
N ASP A 281 -12.48 56.70 -27.60
CA ASP A 281 -12.02 56.68 -28.98
C ASP A 281 -11.57 55.29 -29.44
N GLN A 282 -10.93 54.51 -28.57
CA GLN A 282 -10.56 53.12 -28.85
C GLN A 282 -11.78 52.20 -28.93
N LEU A 283 -12.84 52.49 -28.18
CA LEU A 283 -14.07 51.69 -28.20
C LEU A 283 -14.88 51.91 -29.49
N VAL A 284 -14.74 53.08 -30.12
CA VAL A 284 -15.50 53.47 -31.32
C VAL A 284 -14.76 53.12 -32.60
N ASN A 285 -13.44 53.32 -32.65
CA ASN A 285 -12.69 53.27 -33.91
C ASN A 285 -11.84 52.01 -34.08
N ASP A 286 -11.58 51.25 -33.01
CA ASP A 286 -10.64 50.13 -33.05
C ASP A 286 -11.38 48.78 -33.11
N LEU A 287 -11.36 48.18 -34.31
CA LEU A 287 -11.99 46.89 -34.59
C LEU A 287 -11.38 45.75 -33.77
N GLU A 288 -10.08 45.81 -33.44
CA GLU A 288 -9.40 44.78 -32.65
C GLU A 288 -9.86 44.80 -31.18
N VAL A 289 -10.14 45.99 -30.65
CA VAL A 289 -10.70 46.18 -29.31
C VAL A 289 -12.12 45.64 -29.25
N PHE A 290 -12.93 45.89 -30.27
CA PHE A 290 -14.29 45.35 -30.36
C PHE A 290 -14.31 43.82 -30.40
N GLU A 291 -13.46 43.20 -31.23
CA GLU A 291 -13.33 41.74 -31.27
C GLU A 291 -12.88 41.15 -29.92
N SER A 292 -11.96 41.83 -29.23
CA SER A 292 -11.47 41.41 -27.92
C SER A 292 -12.57 41.50 -26.86
N ILE A 293 -13.39 42.56 -26.88
CA ILE A 293 -14.56 42.70 -26.01
C ILE A 293 -15.59 41.60 -26.30
N GLN A 294 -15.82 41.27 -27.58
CA GLN A 294 -16.73 40.19 -27.98
C GLN A 294 -16.25 38.81 -27.51
N LYS A 295 -14.94 38.53 -27.61
CA LYS A 295 -14.30 37.32 -27.08
C LYS A 295 -14.40 37.22 -25.54
N VAL A 296 -14.28 38.34 -24.82
CA VAL A 296 -14.45 38.35 -23.36
C VAL A 296 -15.92 38.18 -22.97
N ALA A 297 -16.84 38.85 -23.65
CA ALA A 297 -18.28 38.74 -23.39
C ALA A 297 -18.81 37.32 -23.62
N THR A 298 -18.38 36.65 -24.68
CA THR A 298 -18.70 35.23 -24.93
C THR A 298 -18.13 34.33 -23.83
N LYS A 299 -16.89 34.54 -23.38
CA LYS A 299 -16.29 33.80 -22.25
C LYS A 299 -17.04 34.00 -20.93
N VAL A 300 -17.53 35.21 -20.64
CA VAL A 300 -18.30 35.52 -19.43
C VAL A 300 -19.70 34.88 -19.48
N GLN A 301 -20.35 34.86 -20.66
CA GLN A 301 -21.60 34.12 -20.84
C GLN A 301 -21.41 32.61 -20.64
N THR A 302 -20.33 32.02 -21.17
CA THR A 302 -20.03 30.60 -20.97
C THR A 302 -19.71 30.22 -19.51
N LYS A 303 -19.19 31.16 -18.69
CA LYS A 303 -18.99 30.91 -17.25
C LYS A 303 -20.31 30.77 -16.48
N LYS A 304 -21.41 31.41 -16.92
CA LYS A 304 -22.74 31.21 -16.31
C LYS A 304 -23.38 29.88 -16.68
N THR A 305 -22.96 29.26 -17.78
CA THR A 305 -23.39 27.92 -18.22
C THR A 305 -22.38 26.82 -17.89
N PHE A 306 -21.38 27.11 -17.05
CA PHE A 306 -20.41 26.13 -16.60
C PHE A 306 -21.10 25.09 -15.69
N LYS A 307 -21.62 24.02 -16.30
CA LYS A 307 -21.79 22.75 -15.60
C LYS A 307 -20.38 22.23 -15.33
N PRO A 308 -20.02 21.87 -14.08
CA PRO A 308 -18.74 21.24 -13.84
C PRO A 308 -18.66 20.01 -14.74
N LEU A 309 -17.57 19.89 -15.50
CA LEU A 309 -17.19 18.63 -16.12
C LEU A 309 -16.97 17.66 -14.96
N LEU A 310 -18.00 16.85 -14.65
CA LEU A 310 -17.79 15.58 -14.00
C LEU A 310 -16.78 14.84 -14.87
N ALA A 311 -15.68 14.39 -14.26
CA ALA A 311 -14.64 13.67 -14.98
C ALA A 311 -15.28 12.59 -15.85
N GLU A 312 -14.99 12.61 -17.15
CA GLU A 312 -15.39 11.54 -18.03
C GLU A 312 -14.82 10.22 -17.51
N ALA A 313 -15.52 9.11 -17.75
CA ALA A 313 -15.01 7.79 -17.41
C ALA A 313 -13.61 7.63 -18.00
N ILE A 314 -12.66 7.19 -17.17
CA ILE A 314 -11.23 7.06 -17.51
C ILE A 314 -11.11 6.45 -18.90
N ALA A 315 -10.54 7.20 -19.85
CA ALA A 315 -10.32 6.72 -21.21
C ALA A 315 -9.50 5.43 -21.15
N THR A 316 -9.92 4.42 -21.92
CA THR A 316 -9.27 3.10 -21.97
C THR A 316 -7.78 3.17 -22.33
N ASP A 317 -7.36 4.26 -22.95
CA ASP A 317 -5.96 4.52 -23.28
C ASP A 317 -5.07 4.73 -22.04
N TYR A 318 -5.63 5.22 -20.92
CA TYR A 318 -4.93 5.31 -19.62
C TYR A 318 -4.81 3.97 -18.89
N LEU A 319 -5.53 2.94 -19.33
CA LEU A 319 -5.44 1.58 -18.77
C LEU A 319 -4.43 0.72 -19.52
N ASN A 320 -3.95 1.18 -20.69
CA ASN A 320 -2.85 0.54 -21.37
C ASN A 320 -1.55 0.98 -20.70
N THR A 321 -0.85 -0.02 -20.14
CA THR A 321 0.48 0.13 -19.57
C THR A 321 1.44 0.37 -20.72
N GLU A 322 1.58 1.62 -21.16
CA GLU A 322 2.79 2.02 -21.87
C GLU A 322 3.92 1.96 -20.85
N ILE A 323 4.78 0.96 -21.02
CA ILE A 323 6.02 0.83 -20.29
C ILE A 323 6.89 1.99 -20.79
N GLU A 324 6.86 3.13 -20.10
CA GLU A 324 7.98 4.05 -20.16
C GLU A 324 9.16 3.34 -19.48
N GLU A 325 10.10 2.84 -20.28
CA GLU A 325 11.39 2.39 -19.79
C GLU A 325 12.12 3.61 -19.20
N GLU A 326 11.94 3.88 -17.91
CA GLU A 326 12.89 4.71 -17.17
C GLU A 326 14.26 4.03 -17.27
N ILE A 327 15.16 4.62 -18.08
CA ILE A 327 16.56 4.19 -18.14
C ILE A 327 17.19 4.51 -16.79
N LEU A 328 17.19 3.52 -15.89
CA LEU A 328 17.84 3.59 -14.59
C LEU A 328 19.36 3.76 -14.78
N ILE A 329 19.94 4.77 -14.13
CA ILE A 329 21.39 5.00 -14.13
C ILE A 329 22.05 3.86 -13.35
N ASN A 330 22.94 3.11 -14.00
CA ASN A 330 23.66 2.00 -13.38
C ASN A 330 24.78 2.50 -12.45
N LEU A 331 24.47 2.67 -11.17
CA LEU A 331 25.40 3.17 -10.14
C LEU A 331 26.68 2.32 -10.01
N LYS A 332 26.63 1.02 -10.35
CA LYS A 332 27.82 0.14 -10.30
C LYS A 332 28.86 0.48 -11.36
N GLU A 333 28.41 0.87 -12.55
CA GLU A 333 29.31 1.27 -13.62
C GLU A 333 30.00 2.60 -13.27
N VAL A 334 29.23 3.54 -12.74
CA VAL A 334 29.73 4.85 -12.29
C VAL A 334 30.80 4.68 -11.21
N ILE A 335 30.65 3.74 -10.26
CA ILE A 335 31.66 3.57 -9.21
C ILE A 335 32.92 2.86 -9.70
N SER A 336 32.78 1.90 -10.61
CA SER A 336 33.94 1.24 -11.22
C SER A 336 34.82 2.24 -12.00
N ASN A 337 34.18 3.18 -12.71
CA ASN A 337 34.86 4.27 -13.40
C ASN A 337 35.45 5.28 -12.40
N PHE A 338 34.76 5.54 -11.28
CA PHE A 338 35.29 6.39 -10.22
C PHE A 338 36.54 5.80 -9.56
N LEU A 339 36.55 4.51 -9.20
CA LEU A 339 37.70 3.85 -8.57
C LEU A 339 38.95 3.88 -9.45
N SER A 340 38.79 3.94 -10.78
CA SER A 340 39.90 4.12 -11.72
C SER A 340 40.43 5.56 -11.82
N THR A 341 39.66 6.53 -11.31
CA THR A 341 39.96 7.95 -11.37
C THR A 341 40.42 8.47 -10.00
N GLY A 342 41.64 8.99 -9.88
CA GLY A 342 42.17 9.51 -8.60
C GLY A 342 41.60 10.88 -8.16
N ASN A 343 40.44 11.29 -8.68
CA ASN A 343 39.83 12.59 -8.40
C ASN A 343 38.79 12.49 -7.28
N ASN A 344 38.30 13.64 -6.81
CA ASN A 344 37.20 13.69 -5.86
C ASN A 344 35.88 13.20 -6.50
N LEU A 345 35.09 12.42 -5.75
CA LEU A 345 33.79 11.90 -6.15
C LEU A 345 32.83 12.98 -6.65
N PHE A 346 32.82 14.16 -6.01
CA PHE A 346 31.94 15.24 -6.42
C PHE A 346 32.33 15.81 -7.79
N ASP A 347 33.61 16.09 -8.01
CA ASP A 347 34.13 16.59 -9.30
C ASP A 347 33.95 15.55 -10.40
N PHE A 348 34.17 14.27 -10.07
CA PHE A 348 33.94 13.15 -10.98
C PHE A 348 32.47 13.09 -11.43
N ILE A 349 31.51 13.12 -10.51
CA ILE A 349 30.07 13.08 -10.85
C ILE A 349 29.64 14.31 -11.66
N MET A 350 30.27 15.47 -11.43
CA MET A 350 29.97 16.68 -12.21
C MET A 350 30.53 16.62 -13.63
N GLN A 351 31.65 15.92 -13.84
CA GLN A 351 32.27 15.76 -15.17
C GLN A 351 31.87 14.47 -15.87
N TYR A 352 31.22 13.53 -15.17
CA TYR A 352 30.79 12.26 -15.72
C TYR A 352 29.72 12.46 -16.78
N ASP A 353 29.92 11.81 -17.93
CA ASP A 353 29.00 11.81 -19.05
C ASP A 353 27.98 10.68 -18.84
N PHE A 354 26.81 11.06 -18.31
CA PHE A 354 25.71 10.13 -18.12
C PHE A 354 25.01 9.88 -19.46
N VAL A 355 24.49 8.67 -19.66
CA VAL A 355 23.73 8.29 -20.87
C VAL A 355 22.49 9.20 -21.10
N LYS A 356 22.05 9.92 -20.07
CA LYS A 356 20.99 10.93 -20.09
C LYS A 356 21.53 12.26 -19.56
N GLU A 357 21.00 13.39 -20.03
CA GLU A 357 21.28 14.70 -19.41
C GLU A 357 20.73 14.74 -17.98
N VAL A 358 21.61 14.59 -16.99
CA VAL A 358 21.26 14.64 -15.57
C VAL A 358 21.40 16.06 -15.03
N PRO A 359 20.31 16.70 -14.56
CA PRO A 359 20.36 18.03 -13.95
C PRO A 359 21.14 18.00 -12.62
N PHE A 360 21.59 19.17 -12.19
CA PHE A 360 22.45 19.31 -11.01
C PHE A 360 21.86 18.68 -9.73
N GLU A 361 20.56 18.83 -9.49
CA GLU A 361 19.88 18.26 -8.32
C GLU A 361 19.92 16.73 -8.30
N GLU A 362 19.77 16.10 -9.47
CA GLU A 362 19.82 14.66 -9.62
C GLU A 362 21.27 14.15 -9.50
N ARG A 363 22.27 14.90 -9.97
CA ARG A 363 23.69 14.61 -9.73
C ARG A 363 24.07 14.66 -8.25
N VAL A 364 23.53 15.61 -7.48
CA VAL A 364 23.71 15.67 -6.02
C VAL A 364 23.05 14.48 -5.33
N THR A 365 21.89 14.05 -5.82
CA THR A 365 21.21 12.85 -5.32
C THR A 365 22.04 11.60 -5.57
N ILE A 366 22.60 11.45 -6.78
CA ILE A 366 23.53 10.36 -7.12
C ILE A 366 24.77 10.39 -6.24
N TYR A 367 25.36 11.56 -5.98
CA TYR A 367 26.49 11.71 -5.06
C TYR A 367 26.16 11.21 -3.65
N CYS A 368 24.99 11.58 -3.10
CA CYS A 368 24.55 11.11 -1.79
C CYS A 368 24.25 9.60 -1.77
N GLN A 369 23.68 9.06 -2.86
CA GLN A 369 23.44 7.63 -3.02
C GLN A 369 24.75 6.84 -3.06
N MET A 370 25.76 7.30 -3.81
CA MET A 370 27.05 6.63 -3.94
C MET A 370 27.81 6.57 -2.60
N ILE A 371 27.79 7.65 -1.82
CA ILE A 371 28.37 7.64 -0.46
C ILE A 371 27.64 6.67 0.45
N SER A 372 26.31 6.63 0.39
CA SER A 372 25.50 5.77 1.26
C SER A 372 25.63 4.28 0.90
N GLU A 373 25.73 3.95 -0.39
CA GLU A 373 25.77 2.58 -0.88
C GLU A 373 27.18 1.97 -0.85
N TYR A 374 28.22 2.77 -1.06
CA TYR A 374 29.60 2.29 -1.22
C TYR A 374 30.58 2.88 -0.21
N GLU A 375 30.09 3.23 0.98
CA GLU A 375 30.90 3.76 2.11
C GLU A 375 32.14 2.89 2.41
N THR A 376 32.06 1.57 2.21
CA THR A 376 33.15 0.62 2.48
C THR A 376 34.32 0.73 1.50
N GLU A 377 34.08 1.26 0.29
CA GLU A 377 35.04 1.37 -0.82
C GLU A 377 35.58 2.80 -1.01
N LEU A 378 35.08 3.76 -0.22
CA LEU A 378 35.39 5.17 -0.31
C LEU A 378 36.12 5.68 0.93
N ASN A 379 37.16 6.50 0.75
CA ASN A 379 37.81 7.24 1.83
C ASN A 379 37.17 8.62 1.96
N ILE A 380 36.31 8.79 2.98
CA ILE A 380 35.66 10.06 3.29
C ILE A 380 36.65 10.93 4.10
N GLY A 381 37.13 12.01 3.50
CA GLY A 381 37.99 12.99 4.18
C GLY A 381 37.20 13.86 5.15
N GLN A 382 37.87 14.44 6.15
CA GLN A 382 37.27 15.42 7.08
C GLN A 382 37.26 16.86 6.52
N GLU A 383 37.69 17.04 5.27
CA GLU A 383 37.73 18.33 4.59
C GLU A 383 36.44 18.56 3.81
N HIS A 384 35.89 19.76 3.92
CA HIS A 384 34.68 20.20 3.22
C HIS A 384 35.05 21.31 2.23
N GLN A 385 34.51 21.23 1.01
CA GLN A 385 34.61 22.30 0.01
C GLN A 385 33.22 22.82 -0.34
N SER A 386 33.15 24.06 -0.85
CA SER A 386 31.90 24.68 -1.27
C SER A 386 31.84 24.86 -2.79
N TYR A 387 30.74 24.42 -3.39
CA TYR A 387 30.43 24.68 -4.80
C TYR A 387 28.98 25.13 -4.95
N LYS A 388 28.76 26.29 -5.58
CA LYS A 388 27.43 26.92 -5.80
C LYS A 388 26.51 26.88 -4.56
N ASN A 389 26.99 27.37 -3.41
CA ASN A 389 26.28 27.39 -2.11
C ASN A 389 26.02 26.03 -1.43
N ILE A 390 26.61 24.92 -1.90
CA ILE A 390 26.53 23.62 -1.23
C ILE A 390 27.91 23.24 -0.70
N GLU A 391 27.98 22.92 0.60
CA GLU A 391 29.14 22.29 1.22
C GLU A 391 29.10 20.78 0.97
N TYR A 392 30.17 20.23 0.41
CA TYR A 392 30.32 18.80 0.17
C TYR A 392 31.65 18.30 0.74
N THR A 393 31.65 17.04 1.13
CA THR A 393 32.81 16.37 1.73
C THR A 393 33.75 15.87 0.64
N MET A 394 35.06 16.01 0.83
CA MET A 394 36.03 15.43 -0.09
C MET A 394 36.03 13.91 0.04
N VAL A 395 35.68 13.19 -1.03
CA VAL A 395 35.65 11.72 -1.02
C VAL A 395 36.57 11.18 -2.12
N TYR A 396 37.50 10.32 -1.73
CA TYR A 396 38.50 9.73 -2.63
C TYR A 396 38.34 8.20 -2.70
N PRO A 397 38.77 7.55 -3.79
CA PRO A 397 38.80 6.09 -3.85
C PRO A 397 39.79 5.52 -2.80
N LYS A 398 39.49 4.34 -2.27
CA LYS A 398 40.28 3.69 -1.21
C LYS A 398 41.46 2.89 -1.71
#